data_AF-A0A2U3K7A2-F1
#
_entry.id   AF-A0A2U3K7A2-F1
#
_cell.length_a   1.000
_cell.length_b   1.000
_cell.length_c   1.000
_cell.angle_alpha   90.00
_cell.angle_beta   90.00
_cell.angle_gamma   90.00
#
_symmetry.space_group_name_H-M   'P 1'
#
loop_
_entity.id
_entity.type
_entity.pdbx_description
1 polymer ?
#
loop_
_entity_poly.entity_id
_entity_poly.type
_entity_poly.pdbx_seq_one_letter_code
_entity_poly.pdbx_strand_id
1 'polypeptide(L)'
;MTPLEKVRAEIGRYQHALLSFSAREHNGAIELVIELKDSDSINAKGLGLHTYYAPIHPRDIEHSQFPWTFQRYLYDCMHDYLVEMFLHTPQSRDAAP
;
A
#
# COMPACT_ATOMS: atom_id res chain seq x y z
N MET A 1 -13.28 18.62 -6.18
CA MET A 1 -12.32 17.65 -5.64
C MET A 1 -11.85 16.78 -6.78
N THR A 2 -10.56 16.78 -7.08
CA THR A 2 -9.96 15.88 -8.09
C THR A 2 -9.98 14.44 -7.59
N PRO A 3 -9.87 13.42 -8.47
CA PRO A 3 -9.77 12.03 -8.03
C PRO A 3 -8.62 11.80 -7.03
N LEU A 4 -7.46 12.44 -7.24
CA LEU A 4 -6.32 12.38 -6.32
C LEU A 4 -6.65 13.01 -4.95
N GLU A 5 -7.33 14.16 -4.93
CA GLU A 5 -7.76 14.79 -3.68
C GLU A 5 -8.76 13.91 -2.92
N LYS A 6 -9.68 13.22 -3.64
CA LYS A 6 -10.64 12.29 -3.03
C LYS A 6 -9.94 11.11 -2.37
N VAL A 7 -8.97 10.51 -3.07
CA VAL A 7 -8.15 9.42 -2.52
C VAL A 7 -7.37 9.90 -1.29
N ARG A 8 -6.70 11.07 -1.37
CA ARG A 8 -5.95 11.64 -0.24
C ARG A 8 -6.84 11.93 0.97
N ALA A 9 -8.05 12.43 0.75
CA ALA A 9 -9.00 12.67 1.81
C ALA A 9 -9.43 11.37 2.52
N GLU A 10 -9.69 10.30 1.75
CA GLU A 10 -10.00 8.99 2.34
C GLU A 10 -8.79 8.39 3.06
N ILE A 11 -7.58 8.47 2.49
CA ILE A 11 -6.33 8.04 3.15
C ILE A 11 -6.14 8.76 4.50
N GLY A 12 -6.44 10.07 4.56
CA GLY A 12 -6.30 10.87 5.77
C GLY A 12 -7.19 10.43 6.95
N ARG A 13 -8.12 9.50 6.74
CA ARG A 13 -8.95 8.90 7.79
C ARG A 13 -8.25 7.74 8.51
N TYR A 14 -7.12 7.27 8.00
CA TYR A 14 -6.39 6.14 8.53
C TYR A 14 -5.13 6.59 9.26
N GLN A 15 -4.89 5.98 10.41
CA GLN A 15 -3.62 6.06 11.11
C GLN A 15 -3.17 4.64 11.42
N HIS A 16 -2.01 4.25 10.90
CA HIS A 16 -1.39 2.97 11.21
C HIS A 16 -0.15 3.19 12.09
N ALA A 17 0.14 2.24 12.98
CA ALA A 17 1.29 2.35 13.88
C ALA A 17 2.61 2.29 13.10
N LEU A 18 2.72 1.36 12.15
CA LEU A 18 3.97 1.03 11.46
C LEU A 18 4.07 1.58 10.03
N LEU A 19 2.94 1.90 9.41
CA LEU A 19 2.87 2.20 7.97
C LEU A 19 2.43 3.64 7.77
N SER A 20 2.97 4.27 6.74
CA SER A 20 2.49 5.53 6.16
C SER A 20 1.78 5.23 4.86
N PHE A 21 0.68 5.95 4.64
CA PHE A 21 -0.13 5.84 3.44
C PHE A 21 -0.14 7.20 2.74
N SER A 22 0.10 7.20 1.44
CA SER A 22 -0.05 8.39 0.61
C SER A 22 -0.58 8.04 -0.77
N ALA A 23 -0.87 9.05 -1.59
CA ALA A 23 -1.28 8.83 -2.97
C ALA A 23 -0.54 9.79 -3.91
N ARG A 24 -0.17 9.27 -5.07
CA ARG A 24 0.47 10.00 -6.15
C ARG A 24 -0.20 9.73 -7.48
N GLU A 25 -0.08 10.67 -8.41
CA GLU A 25 -0.34 10.41 -9.82
C GLU A 25 0.94 9.94 -10.49
N HIS A 26 0.85 8.88 -11.28
CA HIS A 26 1.97 8.31 -12.02
C HIS A 26 1.44 7.70 -13.32
N ASN A 27 2.00 8.13 -14.47
CA ASN A 27 1.59 7.70 -15.81
C ASN A 27 0.07 7.78 -16.08
N GLY A 28 -0.60 8.80 -15.54
CA GLY A 28 -2.05 9.00 -15.70
C GLY A 28 -2.93 8.09 -14.82
N ALA A 29 -2.34 7.29 -13.94
CA ALA A 29 -3.04 6.54 -12.90
C ALA A 29 -2.79 7.13 -11.52
N ILE A 30 -3.74 6.95 -10.60
CA ILE A 30 -3.51 7.26 -9.18
C ILE A 30 -3.04 5.99 -8.51
N GLU A 31 -1.95 6.08 -7.76
CA GLU A 31 -1.38 4.97 -7.01
C GLU A 31 -1.52 5.25 -5.51
N LEU A 32 -1.99 4.25 -4.76
CA LEU A 32 -1.78 4.14 -3.32
C LEU A 32 -0.32 3.81 -3.09
N VAL A 33 0.31 4.53 -2.18
CA VAL A 33 1.70 4.35 -1.78
C VAL A 33 1.71 3.91 -0.32
N ILE A 34 2.31 2.76 -0.04
CA ILE A 34 2.49 2.22 1.31
C ILE A 34 3.98 2.12 1.60
N GLU A 35 4.40 2.64 2.74
CA GLU A 35 5.79 2.57 3.19
C GLU A 35 5.87 2.36 4.71
N LEU A 36 6.92 1.70 5.17
CA LEU A 36 7.22 1.63 6.59
C LEU A 36 7.68 3.01 7.09
N LYS A 37 7.18 3.42 8.25
CA LYS A 37 7.69 4.60 8.95
C LYS A 37 9.15 4.40 9.32
N ASP A 38 9.89 5.51 9.34
CA ASP A 38 11.30 5.55 9.72
C ASP A 38 12.18 4.56 8.92
N SER A 39 11.79 4.29 7.67
CA SER A 39 12.48 3.36 6.76
C SER A 39 13.97 3.68 6.60
N ASP A 40 14.34 4.96 6.61
CA ASP A 40 15.74 5.40 6.58
C ASP A 40 16.50 5.04 7.86
N SER A 41 15.83 5.01 9.02
CA SER A 41 16.46 4.73 10.32
C SER A 41 16.71 3.23 10.56
N ILE A 42 15.95 2.36 9.91
CA ILE A 42 16.08 0.90 10.06
C ILE A 42 16.91 0.23 8.95
N ASN A 43 17.59 1.00 8.09
CA ASN A 43 18.21 0.52 6.84
C ASN A 43 17.23 -0.37 6.03
N ALA A 44 16.00 0.13 5.84
CA ALA A 44 14.92 -0.60 5.17
C ALA A 44 15.37 -1.16 3.80
N LYS A 45 16.10 -0.36 3.01
CA LYS A 45 16.66 -0.79 1.72
C LYS A 45 17.65 -1.94 1.84
N GLY A 46 18.50 -1.94 2.88
CA GLY A 46 19.42 -3.04 3.16
C GLY A 46 18.73 -4.32 3.63
N LEU A 47 17.51 -4.22 4.14
CA LEU A 47 16.64 -5.34 4.52
C LEU A 47 15.68 -5.78 3.40
N GLY A 48 15.80 -5.19 2.20
CA GLY A 48 14.90 -5.48 1.08
C GLY A 48 13.48 -4.91 1.22
N LEU A 49 13.26 -4.04 2.22
CA LEU A 49 11.98 -3.36 2.39
C LEU A 49 11.85 -2.27 1.31
N HIS A 50 10.76 -2.36 0.55
CA HIS A 50 10.49 -1.50 -0.58
C HIS A 50 9.21 -0.68 -0.34
N THR A 51 9.01 0.37 -1.12
CA THR A 51 7.75 1.11 -1.16
C THR A 51 6.77 0.35 -2.04
N TYR A 52 5.59 0.06 -1.53
CA TYR A 52 4.55 -0.64 -2.26
C TYR A 52 3.64 0.35 -2.98
N TYR A 53 3.38 0.08 -4.26
CA TYR A 53 2.58 0.93 -5.14
C TYR A 53 1.42 0.13 -5.70
N ALA A 54 0.19 0.60 -5.47
CA ALA A 54 -1.02 -0.08 -5.88
C ALA A 54 -1.91 0.87 -6.72
N PRO A 55 -2.15 0.60 -8.01
CA PRO A 55 -2.98 1.47 -8.84
C PRO A 55 -4.43 1.44 -8.38
N ILE A 56 -5.09 2.60 -8.30
CA ILE A 56 -6.52 2.72 -8.00
C ILE A 56 -7.25 3.03 -9.30
N HIS A 57 -8.20 2.19 -9.67
CA HIS A 57 -8.93 2.37 -10.92
C HIS A 57 -9.87 3.60 -10.84
N PRO A 58 -9.90 4.50 -11.84
CA PRO A 58 -10.71 5.72 -11.80
C PRO A 58 -12.19 5.46 -11.51
N ARG A 59 -12.75 4.39 -12.07
CA ARG A 59 -14.15 3.97 -11.83
C ARG A 59 -14.44 3.67 -10.36
N ASP A 60 -13.48 3.14 -9.61
CA ASP A 60 -13.69 2.87 -8.18
C ASP A 60 -13.74 4.19 -7.41
N ILE A 61 -12.90 5.15 -7.78
CA ILE A 61 -12.87 6.50 -7.18
C ILE A 61 -14.19 7.23 -7.43
N GLU A 62 -14.79 7.08 -8.61
CA GLU A 62 -16.05 7.71 -8.97
C GLU A 62 -17.27 7.06 -8.29
N HIS A 63 -17.12 5.82 -7.81
CA HIS A 63 -18.22 5.06 -7.22
C HIS A 63 -18.72 5.68 -5.89
N SER A 64 -20.03 5.59 -5.65
CA SER A 64 -20.66 6.14 -4.43
C SER A 64 -20.21 5.42 -3.16
N GLN A 65 -19.86 4.14 -3.27
CA GLN A 65 -19.34 3.32 -2.17
C GLN A 65 -17.81 3.36 -2.06
N PHE A 66 -17.13 4.30 -2.74
CA PHE A 66 -15.67 4.42 -2.73
C PHE A 66 -15.05 4.31 -1.33
N PRO A 67 -15.56 4.96 -0.26
CA PRO A 67 -14.95 4.81 1.07
C PRO A 67 -14.88 3.37 1.58
N TRP A 68 -15.92 2.57 1.33
CA TRP A 68 -15.99 1.17 1.77
C TRP A 68 -15.14 0.26 0.90
N THR A 69 -15.18 0.44 -0.42
CA THR A 69 -14.36 -0.34 -1.35
C THR A 69 -12.88 -0.01 -1.20
N PHE A 70 -12.55 1.26 -0.95
CA PHE A 70 -11.20 1.71 -0.65
C PHE A 70 -10.69 1.12 0.66
N GLN A 71 -11.51 1.04 1.71
CA GLN A 71 -11.12 0.40 2.97
C GLN A 71 -10.70 -1.06 2.76
N ARG A 72 -11.54 -1.83 2.05
CA ARG A 72 -11.23 -3.22 1.72
C ARG A 72 -9.94 -3.30 0.89
N TYR A 73 -9.83 -2.48 -0.15
CA TYR A 73 -8.65 -2.43 -1.00
C TYR A 73 -7.37 -2.11 -0.23
N LEU A 74 -7.41 -1.13 0.67
CA LEU A 74 -6.29 -0.78 1.54
C LEU A 74 -5.85 -1.96 2.42
N TYR A 75 -6.81 -2.72 2.97
CA TYR A 75 -6.50 -3.89 3.79
C TYR A 75 -5.90 -5.03 2.98
N ASP A 76 -6.40 -5.26 1.77
CA ASP A 76 -5.86 -6.26 0.85
C ASP A 76 -4.42 -5.87 0.46
N CYS A 77 -4.17 -4.61 0.10
CA CYS A 77 -2.81 -4.11 -0.19
C CYS A 77 -1.86 -4.21 1.02
N MET A 78 -2.36 -3.94 2.23
CA MET A 78 -1.55 -4.07 3.44
C MET A 78 -1.20 -5.53 3.73
N HIS A 79 -2.15 -6.44 3.54
CA HIS A 79 -1.90 -7.88 3.67
C HIS A 79 -0.81 -8.33 2.69
N ASP A 80 -0.94 -7.97 1.42
CA ASP A 80 0.03 -8.34 0.39
C ASP A 80 1.42 -7.76 0.70
N TYR A 81 1.49 -6.48 1.08
CA TYR A 81 2.74 -5.84 1.45
C TYR A 81 3.43 -6.53 2.63
N LEU A 82 2.69 -6.88 3.69
CA LEU A 82 3.24 -7.58 4.85
C LEU A 82 3.69 -9.01 4.49
N VAL A 83 3.00 -9.68 3.59
CA VAL A 83 3.37 -11.01 3.10
C VAL A 83 4.65 -10.93 2.26
N GLU A 84 4.83 -9.90 1.43
CA GLU A 84 6.07 -9.69 0.66
C GLU A 84 7.30 -9.45 1.55
N MET A 85 7.11 -9.02 2.80
CA MET A 85 8.19 -8.82 3.76
C MET A 85 8.73 -10.13 4.38
N PHE A 86 8.17 -11.30 4.06
CA PHE A 86 8.74 -12.58 4.52
C PHE A 86 10.10 -12.84 3.87
N LEU A 87 11.16 -12.91 4.68
CA LEU A 87 12.49 -13.34 4.23
C LEU A 87 12.51 -14.83 3.83
N HIS A 88 11.64 -15.62 4.46
CA HIS A 88 11.45 -17.03 4.18
C HIS A 88 9.98 -17.39 4.31
N THR A 89 9.49 -18.16 3.36
CA THR A 89 8.21 -18.85 3.40
C THR A 89 8.42 -20.34 3.61
N PRO A 90 7.40 -21.11 4.03
CA PRO A 90 7.50 -22.58 4.10
C PRO A 90 8.02 -23.18 2.78
N GLN A 91 7.52 -22.70 1.64
CA GLN A 91 7.96 -23.14 0.31
C GLN A 91 9.45 -22.91 0.07
N SER A 92 10.02 -21.80 0.58
CA SER A 92 11.45 -21.52 0.45
C SER A 92 12.34 -22.41 1.33
N ARG A 93 11.80 -22.99 2.40
CA ARG A 93 12.54 -23.84 3.36
C ARG A 93 12.35 -25.33 3.06
N ASP A 94 11.17 -25.72 2.61
CA ASP A 94 10.83 -27.10 2.23
C ASP A 94 11.46 -27.50 0.88
N ALA A 95 11.96 -26.53 0.10
CA ALA A 95 12.73 -26.77 -1.12
C ALA A 95 14.20 -27.20 -0.86
N ALA A 96 14.61 -27.38 0.41
CA ALA A 96 15.88 -27.99 0.74
C ALA A 96 15.76 -29.53 0.65
N PRO A 97 16.48 -30.22 -0.27
CA PRO A 97 16.51 -31.68 -0.36
C PRO A 97 17.21 -32.33 0.85
#